data_AF-A0A538QF30-F1
#
_entry.id   AF-A0A538QF30-F1
#
_cell.length_a   1.000
_cell.length_b   1.000
_cell.length_c   1.000
_cell.angle_alpha   90.00
_cell.angle_beta   90.00
_cell.angle_gamma   90.00
#
_symmetry.space_group_name_H-M   'P 1'
#
loop_
_entity.id
_entity.type
_entity.pdbx_description
1 polymer ?
#
loop_
_entity_poly.entity_id
_entity_poly.type
_entity_poly.pdbx_seq_one_letter_code
_entity_poly.pdbx_strand_id
1 'polypeptide(L)'
;MRSLALIASLAVTTACSPPQVQRFPAKPPNCALEVIKSLPQRPYIEIETLQLPSLESIRDVLYHVQERACRDGADAIYAPKGGRVYSYAIALKWNDAPPVPATPPTGPPPAEAPAVPSPPAPPSP
;
A
#
# COMPACT_ATOMS: atom_id res chain seq x y z
N MET A 1 75.30 -6.83 -23.80
CA MET A 1 74.49 -6.26 -24.90
C MET A 1 73.02 -6.38 -24.54
N ARG A 2 72.29 -5.27 -24.67
CA ARG A 2 70.83 -5.11 -24.82
C ARG A 2 69.90 -5.51 -23.67
N SER A 3 69.50 -4.46 -22.96
CA SER A 3 68.24 -4.26 -22.24
C SER A 3 67.01 -4.64 -23.08
N LEU A 4 65.96 -5.17 -22.43
CA LEU A 4 64.57 -5.02 -22.84
C LEU A 4 63.68 -4.98 -21.59
N ALA A 5 63.03 -3.83 -21.42
CA ALA A 5 61.96 -3.56 -20.46
C ALA A 5 60.63 -4.20 -20.90
N LEU A 6 59.53 -3.88 -20.19
CA LEU A 6 58.11 -4.05 -20.54
C LEU A 6 57.50 -5.41 -20.10
N ILE A 7 56.39 -5.53 -19.36
CA ILE A 7 55.33 -4.63 -18.87
C ILE A 7 54.72 -5.29 -17.62
N ALA A 8 54.50 -4.51 -16.56
CA ALA A 8 53.65 -4.92 -15.44
C ALA A 8 52.19 -4.95 -15.90
N SER A 9 51.70 -6.12 -16.27
CA SER A 9 50.28 -6.35 -16.51
C SER A 9 49.56 -6.43 -15.16
N LEU A 10 48.99 -5.30 -14.72
CA LEU A 10 47.92 -5.30 -13.73
C LEU A 10 46.78 -6.15 -14.29
N ALA A 11 46.70 -7.40 -13.86
CA ALA A 11 45.52 -8.23 -14.08
C ALA A 11 44.38 -7.63 -13.23
N VAL A 12 43.59 -6.77 -13.86
CA VAL A 12 42.27 -6.38 -13.37
C VAL A 12 41.49 -7.66 -13.13
N THR A 13 41.27 -7.99 -11.87
CA THR A 13 40.32 -9.00 -11.45
C THR A 13 38.93 -8.52 -11.84
N THR A 14 38.51 -8.82 -13.06
CA THR A 14 37.10 -8.79 -13.42
C THR A 14 36.44 -9.85 -12.55
N ALA A 15 35.91 -9.41 -11.41
CA ALA A 15 34.91 -10.14 -10.67
C ALA A 15 33.73 -10.34 -11.62
N CYS A 16 33.77 -11.43 -12.39
CA CYS A 16 32.58 -12.07 -12.90
C CYS A 16 31.82 -12.55 -11.67
N SER A 17 31.13 -11.62 -11.00
CA SER A 17 30.02 -12.03 -10.15
C SER A 17 29.06 -12.76 -11.08
N PRO A 18 28.80 -14.06 -10.86
CA PRO A 18 27.70 -14.71 -11.55
C PRO A 18 26.47 -13.84 -11.30
N PRO A 19 25.53 -13.72 -12.26
CA PRO A 19 24.28 -13.02 -12.02
C PRO A 19 23.75 -13.60 -10.71
N GLN A 20 23.74 -12.77 -9.67
CA GLN A 20 23.07 -13.16 -8.44
C GLN A 20 21.64 -13.35 -8.91
N VAL A 21 21.26 -14.61 -9.11
CA VAL A 21 19.86 -15.02 -9.14
C VAL A 21 19.34 -14.32 -7.91
N GLN A 22 18.60 -13.22 -8.10
CA GLN A 22 18.00 -12.51 -6.99
C GLN A 22 17.17 -13.58 -6.33
N ARG A 23 17.69 -14.13 -5.22
CA ARG A 23 16.99 -15.09 -4.40
C ARG A 23 15.94 -14.23 -3.75
N PHE A 24 14.83 -14.10 -4.47
CA PHE A 24 13.65 -13.42 -3.99
C PHE A 24 13.38 -13.96 -2.59
N PRO A 25 13.11 -13.08 -1.62
CA PRO A 25 12.88 -13.52 -0.25
C PRO A 25 11.80 -14.60 -0.26
N ALA A 26 12.02 -15.66 0.51
CA ALA A 26 11.08 -16.76 0.63
C ALA A 26 9.68 -16.20 0.95
N LYS A 27 8.66 -16.76 0.30
CA LYS A 27 7.24 -16.46 0.55
C LYS A 27 7.01 -16.31 2.06
N PRO A 28 6.49 -15.16 2.54
CA PRO A 28 6.21 -15.01 3.96
C PRO A 28 5.20 -16.09 4.39
N PRO A 29 5.42 -16.75 5.53
CA PRO A 29 4.63 -17.91 5.95
C PRO A 29 3.13 -17.59 6.19
N ASN A 30 2.74 -16.31 6.18
CA ASN A 30 1.39 -15.81 6.40
C ASN A 30 0.90 -14.87 5.29
N CYS A 31 1.25 -15.12 4.02
CA CYS A 31 0.63 -14.37 2.92
C CYS A 31 -0.85 -14.78 2.73
N ALA A 32 -1.72 -14.19 3.55
CA ALA A 32 -3.17 -14.35 3.47
C ALA A 32 -3.74 -13.22 2.59
N LEU A 33 -3.62 -13.38 1.27
CA LEU A 33 -4.24 -12.43 0.33
C LEU A 33 -5.75 -12.50 0.45
N GLU A 34 -6.36 -11.40 0.87
CA GLU A 34 -7.81 -11.25 0.86
C GLU A 34 -8.29 -10.92 -0.57
N VAL A 35 -9.24 -11.71 -1.09
CA VAL A 35 -9.84 -11.39 -2.40
C VAL A 35 -11.08 -10.56 -2.19
N ILE A 36 -11.01 -9.30 -2.60
CA ILE A 36 -12.11 -8.35 -2.44
C ILE A 36 -12.85 -8.14 -3.76
N LYS A 37 -14.18 -8.06 -3.66
CA LYS A 37 -15.08 -7.87 -4.83
C LYS A 37 -15.23 -6.40 -5.22
N SER A 38 -14.98 -5.50 -4.28
CA SER A 38 -15.10 -4.05 -4.42
C SER A 38 -14.00 -3.39 -3.61
N LEU A 39 -13.52 -2.25 -4.08
CA LEU A 39 -12.54 -1.45 -3.34
C LEU A 39 -13.13 -1.03 -1.98
N PRO A 40 -12.40 -1.20 -0.87
CA PRO A 40 -12.91 -0.92 0.45
C PRO A 40 -12.85 0.59 0.73
N GLN A 41 -13.65 1.05 1.70
CA GLN A 41 -13.56 2.44 2.20
C GLN A 41 -12.34 2.69 3.11
N ARG A 42 -11.65 1.61 3.50
CA ARG A 42 -10.39 1.66 4.24
C ARG A 42 -9.31 2.33 3.38
N PRO A 43 -8.41 3.14 3.94
CA PRO A 43 -7.26 3.63 3.21
C PRO A 43 -6.36 2.48 2.74
N TYR A 44 -5.98 2.51 1.47
CA TYR A 44 -5.09 1.51 0.86
C TYR A 44 -4.09 2.18 -0.07
N ILE A 45 -3.02 1.44 -0.36
CA ILE A 45 -2.02 1.78 -1.37
C ILE A 45 -2.08 0.69 -2.43
N GLU A 46 -2.20 1.09 -3.68
CA GLU A 46 -2.02 0.18 -4.82
C GLU A 46 -0.53 -0.07 -5.00
N ILE A 47 -0.11 -1.33 -4.82
CA ILE A 47 1.29 -1.72 -4.97
C ILE A 47 1.60 -1.98 -6.44
N GLU A 48 0.73 -2.75 -7.10
CA GLU A 48 0.94 -3.16 -8.49
C GLU A 48 -0.41 -3.45 -9.16
N THR A 49 -0.50 -3.15 -10.46
CA THR A 49 -1.57 -3.62 -11.33
C THR A 49 -1.01 -4.65 -12.30
N LEU A 50 -1.52 -5.87 -12.24
CA LEU A 50 -1.13 -6.97 -13.10
C LEU A 50 -2.18 -7.15 -14.21
N GLN A 51 -1.72 -7.07 -15.45
CA GLN A 51 -2.54 -7.44 -16.61
C GLN A 51 -2.62 -8.96 -16.72
N LEU A 52 -3.83 -9.47 -16.95
CA LEU A 52 -4.12 -10.91 -17.00
C LEU A 52 -4.54 -11.30 -18.42
N PRO A 53 -4.29 -12.55 -18.84
CA PRO A 53 -4.65 -13.04 -20.17
C PRO A 53 -6.16 -13.32 -20.32
N SER A 54 -7.03 -12.51 -19.70
CA SER A 54 -8.49 -12.68 -19.69
C SER A 54 -8.94 -14.02 -19.10
N LEU A 55 -8.73 -14.19 -17.79
CA LEU A 55 -9.03 -15.44 -17.08
C LEU A 55 -10.51 -15.54 -16.70
N GLU A 56 -11.15 -16.70 -16.80
CA GLU A 56 -12.57 -16.84 -16.44
C GLU A 56 -12.81 -17.09 -14.94
N SER A 57 -11.79 -17.62 -14.26
CA SER A 57 -11.84 -18.09 -12.87
C SER A 57 -10.97 -17.26 -11.94
N ILE A 58 -11.51 -16.89 -10.79
CA ILE A 58 -10.76 -16.18 -9.74
C ILE A 58 -9.63 -17.03 -9.16
N ARG A 59 -9.73 -18.37 -9.22
CA ARG A 59 -8.65 -19.26 -8.77
C ARG A 59 -7.42 -19.13 -9.67
N ASP A 60 -7.62 -18.98 -10.97
CA ASP A 60 -6.53 -18.80 -11.92
C ASP A 60 -5.91 -17.42 -11.75
N VAL A 61 -6.72 -16.39 -11.51
CA VAL A 61 -6.23 -15.06 -11.13
C VAL A 61 -5.30 -15.17 -9.93
N LEU A 62 -5.74 -15.81 -8.84
CA LEU A 62 -4.92 -16.00 -7.65
C LEU A 62 -3.65 -16.77 -7.95
N TYR A 63 -3.72 -17.84 -8.73
CA TYR A 63 -2.53 -18.59 -9.13
C TYR A 63 -1.49 -17.70 -9.82
N HIS A 64 -1.93 -16.80 -10.71
CA HIS A 64 -1.04 -15.88 -11.42
C HIS A 64 -0.46 -14.76 -10.57
N VAL A 65 -1.25 -14.21 -9.64
CA VAL A 65 -0.83 -13.00 -8.90
C VAL A 65 -0.29 -13.29 -7.51
N GLN A 66 -0.60 -14.44 -6.92
CA GLN A 66 -0.31 -14.72 -5.51
C GLN A 66 1.18 -14.64 -5.21
N GLU A 67 2.04 -15.26 -6.02
CA GLU A 67 3.48 -15.24 -5.72
C GLU A 67 4.05 -13.82 -5.73
N ARG A 68 3.68 -13.02 -6.73
CA ARG A 68 4.17 -11.64 -6.87
C ARG A 68 3.58 -10.72 -5.79
N ALA A 69 2.27 -10.73 -5.62
CA ALA A 69 1.60 -9.92 -4.60
C ALA A 69 2.10 -10.25 -3.18
N CYS A 70 2.35 -11.53 -2.88
CA CYS A 70 2.96 -11.92 -1.61
C CYS A 70 4.37 -11.40 -1.42
N ARG A 71 5.17 -11.39 -2.50
CA ARG A 71 6.56 -10.90 -2.47
C ARG A 71 6.60 -9.41 -2.19
N ASP A 72 5.66 -8.67 -2.75
CA ASP A 72 5.58 -7.21 -2.59
C ASP A 72 4.85 -6.79 -1.29
N GLY A 73 4.42 -7.77 -0.50
CA GLY A 73 3.78 -7.54 0.80
C GLY A 73 2.37 -6.97 0.68
N ALA A 74 1.61 -7.43 -0.32
CA ALA A 74 0.20 -7.12 -0.45
C ALA A 74 -0.64 -7.87 0.59
N ASP A 75 -1.67 -7.18 1.07
CA ASP A 75 -2.66 -7.72 2.00
C ASP A 75 -3.90 -8.23 1.26
N ALA A 76 -4.22 -7.64 0.11
CA ALA A 76 -5.42 -7.98 -0.67
C ALA A 76 -5.22 -7.91 -2.18
N ILE A 77 -6.10 -8.59 -2.90
CA ILE A 77 -6.22 -8.52 -4.36
C ILE A 77 -7.63 -8.07 -4.73
N TYR A 78 -7.69 -7.01 -5.53
CA TYR A 78 -8.91 -6.60 -6.22
C TYR A 78 -8.84 -7.01 -7.69
N ALA A 79 -9.76 -7.86 -8.13
CA ALA A 79 -9.84 -8.33 -9.51
C ALA A 79 -11.26 -8.13 -10.06
N PRO A 80 -11.55 -7.00 -10.72
CA PRO A 80 -12.87 -6.75 -11.28
C PRO A 80 -13.13 -7.68 -12.47
N LYS A 81 -14.34 -8.23 -12.50
CA LYS A 81 -14.77 -9.10 -13.60
C LYS A 81 -15.41 -8.24 -14.70
N GLY A 82 -14.72 -8.14 -15.84
CA GLY A 82 -15.24 -7.51 -17.06
C GLY A 82 -16.04 -8.52 -17.89
N GLY A 83 -17.35 -8.59 -17.66
CA GLY A 83 -18.20 -9.59 -18.31
C GLY A 83 -17.90 -11.01 -17.80
N ARG A 84 -17.33 -11.88 -18.65
CA ARG A 84 -17.03 -13.28 -18.29
C ARG A 84 -15.61 -13.49 -17.78
N VAL A 85 -14.72 -12.52 -17.94
CA VAL A 85 -13.29 -12.66 -17.69
C VAL A 85 -12.77 -11.61 -16.70
N TYR A 86 -11.63 -11.91 -16.10
CA TYR A 86 -10.78 -11.00 -15.33
C TYR A 86 -9.61 -10.60 -16.24
N SER A 87 -9.56 -9.33 -16.63
CA SER A 87 -8.52 -8.79 -17.52
C SER A 87 -7.34 -8.18 -16.76
N TYR A 88 -7.53 -7.84 -15.49
CA TYR A 88 -6.47 -7.34 -14.61
C TYR A 88 -6.77 -7.64 -13.15
N ALA A 89 -5.75 -7.54 -12.30
CA ALA A 89 -5.85 -7.58 -10.86
C ALA A 89 -4.93 -6.54 -10.24
N ILE A 90 -5.36 -5.95 -9.13
CA ILE A 90 -4.62 -4.93 -8.39
C ILE A 90 -4.24 -5.51 -7.04
N ALA A 91 -2.95 -5.49 -6.73
CA ALA A 91 -2.42 -5.84 -5.42
C ALA A 91 -2.45 -4.63 -4.50
N LEU A 92 -3.09 -4.78 -3.35
CA LEU A 92 -3.37 -3.71 -2.40
C LEU A 92 -2.64 -3.97 -1.08
N LYS A 93 -2.11 -2.90 -0.49
CA LYS A 93 -1.61 -2.86 0.88
C LYS A 93 -2.49 -1.97 1.72
N TRP A 94 -2.86 -2.43 2.90
CA TRP A 94 -3.63 -1.62 3.84
C TRP A 94 -2.75 -0.52 4.43
N ASN A 95 -3.28 0.70 4.40
CA ASN A 95 -2.63 1.86 4.99
C ASN A 95 -3.39 2.23 6.26
N ASP A 96 -3.27 1.39 7.28
CA ASP A 96 -3.76 1.75 8.60
C ASP A 96 -2.85 2.83 9.16
N ALA A 97 -3.21 4.09 8.94
CA ALA A 97 -2.72 5.14 9.81
C ALA A 97 -3.04 4.70 11.25
N PRO A 98 -2.10 4.83 12.21
CA PRO A 98 -2.41 4.56 13.61
C PRO A 98 -3.66 5.35 13.98
N PRO A 99 -4.60 4.78 14.74
CA PRO A 99 -5.81 5.49 15.12
C PRO A 99 -5.40 6.83 15.71
N VAL A 100 -5.85 7.92 15.09
CA VAL A 100 -5.67 9.26 15.65
C VAL A 100 -6.27 9.17 17.06
N PRO A 101 -5.54 9.53 18.13
CA PRO A 101 -6.11 9.54 19.47
C PRO A 101 -7.44 10.28 19.39
N ALA A 102 -8.53 9.62 19.78
CA ALA A 102 -9.82 10.26 19.79
C ALA A 102 -9.69 11.53 20.63
N THR A 103 -9.70 12.69 19.98
CA THR A 103 -9.79 13.96 20.69
C THR A 103 -11.07 13.84 21.50
N PRO A 104 -11.02 13.95 22.84
CA PRO A 104 -12.23 13.87 23.65
C PRO A 104 -13.24 14.87 23.09
N PRO A 105 -14.54 14.53 23.04
CA PRO A 105 -15.53 15.47 22.56
C PRO A 105 -15.34 16.77 23.33
N THR A 106 -15.01 17.84 22.61
CA THR A 106 -15.16 19.19 23.15
C THR A 106 -16.57 19.24 23.71
N GLY A 107 -16.68 19.51 25.01
CA GLY A 107 -17.93 19.44 25.75
C GLY A 107 -19.05 20.24 25.08
N PRO A 108 -20.30 20.06 25.52
CA PRO A 108 -21.43 20.80 24.95
C PRO A 108 -21.09 22.29 24.83
N PRO A 109 -21.51 22.97 23.75
CA PRO A 109 -21.31 24.41 23.63
C PRO A 109 -21.79 25.07 24.92
N PRO A 110 -21.10 26.10 25.45
CA PRO A 110 -21.57 26.82 26.62
C PRO A 110 -23.01 27.26 26.34
N ALA A 111 -23.94 26.79 27.17
CA ALA A 111 -25.33 27.19 27.09
C ALA A 111 -25.38 28.72 27.17
N GLU A 112 -26.00 29.35 26.17
CA GLU A 112 -26.34 30.78 26.22
C GLU A 112 -27.06 31.03 27.54
N ALA A 113 -26.48 31.90 28.37
CA ALA A 113 -27.10 32.32 29.62
C ALA A 113 -28.49 32.93 29.30
N PRO A 114 -29.52 32.67 30.13
CA PRO A 114 -30.83 33.27 29.91
C PRO A 114 -30.72 34.80 29.87
N ALA A 115 -31.29 35.40 28.83
CA ALA A 115 -31.40 36.84 28.69
C ALA A 115 -32.09 37.41 29.95
N VAL A 116 -31.33 38.18 30.73
CA VAL A 116 -31.87 38.92 31.87
C VAL A 116 -32.80 40.00 31.32
N PRO A 117 -34.10 40.03 31.69
CA PRO A 117 -34.97 41.12 31.27
C PRO A 117 -34.46 42.43 31.88
N SER A 118 -34.30 43.45 31.03
CA SER A 118 -33.91 44.80 31.47
C SER A 118 -34.93 45.35 32.47
N PRO A 119 -34.50 46.01 33.56
CA PRO A 119 -35.42 46.60 34.53
C PRO A 119 -36.18 47.78 33.90
N PRO A 120 -37.44 48.03 34.33
CA PRO A 120 -38.21 49.16 33.84
C PRO A 120 -37.56 50.49 34.27
N ALA A 121 -37.58 51.46 33.36
CA ALA A 121 -37.02 52.79 33.57
C ALA A 121 -37.77 53.54 34.70
N PRO A 122 -37.06 54.35 35.52
CA PRO A 122 -37.70 55.15 36.55
C PRO A 122 -38.56 56.27 35.93
N PRO A 123 -39.65 56.70 36.61
CA PRO A 123 -40.46 57.81 36.14
C PRO A 123 -39.65 59.12 36.20
N SER A 124 -39.81 59.94 35.17
CA SER A 124 -39.18 61.26 35.07
C SER A 124 -40.00 62.32 35.83
N PRO A 125 -39.35 63.35 36.43
CA PRO A 125 -40.02 64.45 37.13
C PRO A 125 -40.71 65.46 36.19
#